data_AF-E1KS93-F1
#
_entry.id   AF-E1KS93-F1
#
_cell.length_a   1.000
_cell.length_b   1.000
_cell.length_c   1.000
_cell.angle_alpha   90.00
_cell.angle_beta   90.00
_cell.angle_gamma   90.00
#
_symmetry.space_group_name_H-M   'P 1'
#
loop_
_entity.id
_entity.type
_entity.pdbx_description
1 polymer ?
#
loop_
_entity_poly.entity_id
_entity_poly.type
_entity_poly.pdbx_seq_one_letter_code
_entity_poly.pdbx_strand_id
1 'polypeptide(L)'
;MCHCYHGERCFILHAFYNAFYSLSKGKIKMRSILLWGVVIVFVFYGINILRRSEDAKVSDNSTLLDFIAMYILSPPVAFEQVQEKLTPQFGSRTFAFFYAVASKLGFGKFVIEPKLQEFVFVPIQTNVYTVFQPFFQDFGYKGVAFFASIYGTFTGWLYKQAKNGGAISKCMYTYIVEILILQFFQENLILSLSLLFQYLIVFTFILQKKIKFVVRA
;
A
#
# COMPACT_ATOMS: atom_id res chain seq x y z
N MET A 1 -15.20 20.01 4.60
CA MET A 1 -15.09 18.95 5.61
C MET A 1 -14.62 17.66 4.92
N CYS A 2 -13.31 17.53 4.71
CA CYS A 2 -12.60 16.32 4.25
C CYS A 2 -11.09 16.59 4.48
N HIS A 3 -10.76 16.94 5.72
CA HIS A 3 -9.40 17.26 6.17
C HIS A 3 -9.02 16.20 7.22
N CYS A 4 -8.14 15.26 6.85
CA CYS A 4 -7.11 14.67 7.73
C CYS A 4 -6.42 13.44 7.11
N TYR A 5 -7.05 12.67 6.22
CA TYR A 5 -6.47 11.39 5.75
C TYR A 5 -5.34 11.49 4.69
N HIS A 6 -5.02 12.70 4.18
CA HIS A 6 -4.01 12.89 3.13
C HIS A 6 -2.60 13.27 3.63
N GLY A 7 -2.47 13.74 4.89
CA GLY A 7 -1.18 14.23 5.42
C GLY A 7 -0.18 13.12 5.72
N GLU A 8 -0.64 12.02 6.32
CA GLU A 8 0.24 10.94 6.81
C GLU A 8 0.98 10.22 5.68
N ARG A 9 0.29 9.95 4.56
CA ARG A 9 0.89 9.27 3.40
C ARG A 9 1.88 10.16 2.64
N CYS A 10 1.65 11.48 2.60
CA CYS A 10 2.60 12.42 2.01
C CYS A 10 3.90 12.50 2.81
N PHE A 11 3.84 12.45 4.15
CA PHE A 11 5.02 12.46 5.00
C PHE A 11 5.88 11.19 4.79
N ILE A 12 5.24 10.03 4.76
CA ILE A 12 5.89 8.73 4.55
C ILE A 12 6.55 8.70 3.16
N LEU A 13 5.82 9.09 2.11
CA LEU A 13 6.37 9.20 0.76
C LEU A 13 7.57 10.17 0.70
N HIS A 14 7.51 11.31 1.39
CA HIS A 14 8.61 12.26 1.42
C HIS A 14 9.84 11.69 2.15
N ALA A 15 9.64 10.94 3.23
CA ALA A 15 10.70 10.23 3.93
C ALA A 15 11.36 9.16 3.05
N PHE A 16 10.57 8.32 2.38
CA PHE A 16 11.08 7.31 1.44
C PHE A 16 11.80 7.93 0.25
N TYR A 17 11.27 9.02 -0.31
CA TYR A 17 11.92 9.77 -1.39
C TYR A 17 13.26 10.33 -0.98
N ASN A 18 13.33 11.00 0.17
CA ASN A 18 14.57 11.59 0.67
C ASN A 18 15.61 10.51 1.02
N ALA A 19 15.17 9.39 1.59
CA ALA A 19 16.05 8.24 1.87
C ALA A 19 16.59 7.62 0.57
N PHE A 20 15.72 7.33 -0.40
CA PHE A 20 16.09 6.76 -1.70
C PHE A 20 17.02 7.70 -2.49
N TYR A 21 16.67 8.99 -2.57
CA TYR A 21 17.50 10.01 -3.23
C TYR A 21 18.88 10.08 -2.59
N SER A 22 18.96 10.17 -1.26
CA SER A 22 20.23 10.27 -0.53
C SER A 22 21.08 9.01 -0.64
N LEU A 23 20.47 7.82 -0.67
CA LEU A 23 21.13 6.54 -0.92
C LEU A 23 21.67 6.48 -2.35
N SER A 24 20.88 6.87 -3.35
CA SER A 24 21.29 6.89 -4.76
C SER A 24 22.44 7.85 -5.05
N LYS A 25 22.61 8.88 -4.20
CA LYS A 25 23.72 9.84 -4.26
C LYS A 25 24.90 9.48 -3.34
N GLY A 26 24.83 8.34 -2.64
CA GLY A 26 25.88 7.91 -1.69
C GLY A 26 26.04 8.82 -0.46
N LYS A 27 25.10 9.73 -0.21
CA LYS A 27 25.17 10.68 0.92
C LYS A 27 24.85 10.02 2.26
N ILE A 28 24.06 8.95 2.25
CA ILE A 28 23.68 8.17 3.43
C ILE A 28 24.12 6.73 3.21
N LYS A 29 24.75 6.13 4.24
CA LYS A 29 25.13 4.72 4.23
C LYS A 29 23.94 3.86 4.66
N MET A 30 23.83 2.64 4.12
CA MET A 30 22.74 1.70 4.47
C MET A 30 22.60 1.50 5.98
N ARG A 31 23.72 1.46 6.72
CA ARG A 31 23.74 1.37 8.19
C ARG A 31 22.92 2.46 8.88
N SER A 32 22.92 3.68 8.34
CA SER A 32 22.17 4.81 8.90
C SER A 32 20.67 4.62 8.69
N ILE A 33 20.25 4.08 7.54
CA ILE A 33 18.85 3.76 7.26
C ILE A 33 18.35 2.67 8.22
N LEU A 34 19.17 1.63 8.43
CA LEU A 34 18.83 0.54 9.36
C LEU A 34 18.69 1.05 10.81
N LEU A 35 19.61 1.90 11.27
CA LEU A 35 19.53 2.52 12.61
C LEU A 35 18.24 3.33 12.77
N TRP A 36 17.90 4.19 11.80
CA TRP A 36 16.65 4.95 11.84
C TRP A 36 15.40 4.07 11.74
N GLY A 37 15.46 2.97 10.99
CA GLY A 37 14.41 1.96 10.95
C GLY A 37 14.14 1.36 12.33
N VAL A 38 15.18 1.01 13.08
CA VAL A 38 15.06 0.51 14.46
C VAL A 38 14.41 1.57 15.37
N VAL A 39 14.86 2.82 15.29
CA VAL A 39 14.27 3.93 16.07
C VAL A 39 12.77 4.07 15.77
N ILE A 40 12.39 4.03 14.49
CA ILE A 40 11.00 4.11 14.05
C ILE A 40 10.15 2.97 14.65
N VAL A 41 10.67 1.74 14.68
CA VAL A 41 9.96 0.60 15.30
C VAL A 41 9.69 0.85 16.79
N PHE A 42 10.67 1.35 17.55
CA PHE A 42 10.48 1.67 18.97
C PHE A 42 9.49 2.81 19.19
N VAL A 43 9.51 3.83 18.33
CA VAL A 43 8.54 4.93 18.38
C VAL A 43 7.13 4.39 18.12
N PHE A 44 6.93 3.56 17.10
CA PHE A 44 5.63 2.96 16.81
C PHE A 44 5.16 2.03 17.92
N TYR A 45 6.06 1.25 18.51
CA TYR A 45 5.74 0.43 19.69
C TYR A 45 5.28 1.30 20.88
N GLY A 46 6.00 2.40 21.16
CA GLY A 46 5.62 3.36 22.19
C GLY A 46 4.25 4.00 21.94
N ILE A 47 3.97 4.42 20.69
CA ILE A 47 2.66 4.93 20.30
C ILE A 47 1.58 3.87 20.46
N ASN A 48 1.86 2.61 20.10
CA ASN A 48 0.91 1.50 20.24
C ASN A 48 0.54 1.26 21.71
N ILE A 49 1.50 1.33 22.63
CA ILE A 49 1.26 1.28 24.08
C ILE A 49 0.39 2.46 24.53
N LEU A 50 0.70 3.69 24.11
CA LEU A 50 -0.05 4.89 24.47
C LEU A 50 -1.48 4.90 23.91
N ARG A 51 -1.71 4.20 22.81
CA ARG A 51 -3.01 4.12 22.12
C ARG A 51 -3.88 2.97 22.64
N ARG A 52 -3.47 2.25 23.69
CA ARG A 52 -4.31 1.23 24.35
C ARG A 52 -5.57 1.90 24.91
N SER A 53 -6.71 1.66 24.29
CA SER A 53 -8.04 1.96 24.84
C SER A 53 -8.48 0.84 25.78
N GLU A 54 -9.35 1.16 26.75
CA GLU A 54 -9.93 0.20 27.72
C GLU A 54 -10.68 -0.98 27.05
N ASP A 55 -11.08 -0.85 25.79
CA ASP A 55 -11.82 -1.86 25.02
C ASP A 55 -10.97 -3.02 24.49
N ALA A 56 -9.64 -2.92 24.51
CA ALA A 56 -8.77 -3.97 24.01
C ALA A 56 -8.56 -5.04 25.08
N LYS A 57 -9.33 -6.14 25.01
CA LYS A 57 -9.08 -7.42 25.73
C LYS A 57 -7.76 -8.11 25.29
N VAL A 58 -6.71 -7.33 25.04
CA VAL A 58 -5.34 -7.80 24.84
C VAL A 58 -4.75 -7.87 26.24
N SER A 59 -4.31 -9.07 26.63
CA SER A 59 -3.67 -9.37 27.92
C SER A 59 -2.77 -8.23 28.41
N ASP A 60 -2.82 -7.95 29.71
CA ASP A 60 -2.07 -6.87 30.38
C ASP A 60 -0.57 -6.83 30.01
N ASN A 61 0.00 -7.96 29.56
CA ASN A 61 1.42 -8.14 29.25
C ASN A 61 1.76 -8.15 27.75
N SER A 62 1.28 -7.17 27.00
CA SER A 62 1.66 -6.95 25.59
C SER A 62 3.16 -6.62 25.46
N THR A 63 3.94 -7.55 24.94
CA THR A 63 5.39 -7.42 24.75
C THR A 63 5.72 -6.79 23.40
N LEU A 64 6.96 -6.30 23.23
CA LEU A 64 7.48 -5.89 21.92
C LEU A 64 7.40 -7.02 20.88
N LEU A 65 7.54 -8.28 21.32
CA LEU A 65 7.40 -9.45 20.46
C LEU A 65 5.96 -9.60 19.96
N ASP A 66 4.96 -9.36 20.80
CA ASP A 66 3.55 -9.40 20.39
C ASP A 66 3.23 -8.31 19.36
N PHE A 67 3.82 -7.12 19.52
CA PHE A 67 3.71 -6.05 18.52
C PHE A 67 4.32 -6.48 17.18
N ILE A 68 5.55 -7.00 17.19
CA ILE A 68 6.20 -7.49 15.96
C ILE A 68 5.37 -8.63 15.34
N ALA A 69 4.87 -9.56 16.15
CA ALA A 69 4.04 -10.67 15.70
C ALA A 69 2.74 -10.16 15.04
N MET A 70 2.07 -9.17 15.63
CA MET A 70 0.85 -8.58 15.09
C MET A 70 1.03 -7.96 13.70
N TYR A 71 2.16 -7.31 13.43
CA TYR A 71 2.33 -6.59 12.15
C TYR A 71 3.08 -7.41 11.09
N ILE A 72 3.99 -8.31 11.48
CA ILE A 72 4.83 -9.07 10.55
C ILE A 72 4.35 -10.51 10.38
N LEU A 73 4.00 -11.19 11.48
CA LEU A 73 3.70 -12.63 11.47
C LEU A 73 2.22 -12.93 11.28
N SER A 74 1.33 -12.09 11.82
CA SER A 74 -0.10 -12.32 11.74
C SER A 74 -0.67 -12.24 10.30
N PRO A 75 -0.23 -11.34 9.40
CA PRO A 75 -0.87 -11.25 8.08
C PRO A 75 -0.71 -12.51 7.22
N PRO A 76 0.48 -13.16 7.13
CA PRO A 76 0.60 -14.46 6.46
C PRO A 76 -0.27 -15.55 7.10
N VAL A 77 -0.37 -15.62 8.43
CA VAL A 77 -1.19 -16.62 9.12
C VAL A 77 -2.69 -16.33 8.94
N ALA A 78 -3.08 -15.06 8.94
CA ALA A 78 -4.44 -14.64 8.64
C ALA A 78 -4.83 -15.02 7.20
N PHE A 79 -3.89 -14.89 6.26
CA PHE A 79 -4.10 -15.31 4.87
C PHE A 79 -4.42 -16.79 4.73
N GLU A 80 -3.85 -17.68 5.56
CA GLU A 80 -4.18 -19.11 5.54
C GLU A 80 -5.64 -19.41 5.91
N GLN A 81 -6.29 -18.51 6.66
CA GLN A 81 -7.71 -18.64 7.00
C GLN A 81 -8.63 -18.12 5.89
N VAL A 82 -8.08 -17.45 4.88
CA VAL A 82 -8.86 -16.90 3.78
C VAL A 82 -9.34 -18.02 2.87
N GLN A 83 -10.60 -17.94 2.46
CA GLN A 83 -11.23 -18.85 1.50
C GLN A 83 -11.61 -18.09 0.23
N GLU A 84 -11.70 -18.81 -0.88
CA GLU A 84 -12.30 -18.30 -2.11
C GLU A 84 -13.76 -17.91 -1.84
N LYS A 85 -14.19 -16.76 -2.35
CA LYS A 85 -15.53 -16.21 -2.17
C LYS A 85 -16.26 -16.17 -3.51
N LEU A 86 -17.33 -16.94 -3.62
CA LEU A 86 -18.20 -16.93 -4.79
C LEU A 86 -19.09 -15.69 -4.73
N THR A 87 -18.75 -14.66 -5.51
CA THR A 87 -19.58 -13.47 -5.69
C THR A 87 -20.12 -13.38 -7.11
N PRO A 88 -21.39 -12.94 -7.32
CA PRO A 88 -21.94 -12.76 -8.67
C PRO A 88 -21.16 -11.74 -9.51
N GLN A 89 -20.54 -10.76 -8.86
CA GLN A 89 -19.69 -9.77 -9.51
C GLN A 89 -18.27 -10.33 -9.66
N PHE A 90 -17.79 -10.40 -10.89
CA PHE A 90 -16.46 -10.89 -11.24
C PHE A 90 -15.35 -10.05 -10.58
N GLY A 91 -14.44 -10.68 -9.84
CA GLY A 91 -13.32 -9.95 -9.22
C GLY A 91 -13.77 -8.81 -8.30
N SER A 92 -14.84 -9.03 -7.52
CA SER A 92 -15.48 -7.98 -6.70
C SER A 92 -14.50 -7.25 -5.79
N ARG A 93 -13.48 -7.94 -5.27
CA ARG A 93 -12.46 -7.38 -4.35
C ARG A 93 -11.27 -6.84 -5.11
N THR A 94 -10.76 -7.62 -6.05
CA THR A 94 -9.62 -7.31 -6.92
C THR A 94 -9.87 -6.04 -7.74
N PHE A 95 -11.10 -5.84 -8.23
CA PHE A 95 -11.45 -4.71 -9.08
C PHE A 95 -12.30 -3.65 -8.36
N ALA A 96 -12.35 -3.66 -7.02
CA ALA A 96 -13.16 -2.73 -6.23
C ALA A 96 -12.93 -1.25 -6.59
N PHE A 97 -11.67 -0.86 -6.88
CA PHE A 97 -11.35 0.49 -7.37
C PHE A 97 -12.06 0.81 -8.69
N PHE A 98 -11.98 -0.09 -9.67
CA PHE A 98 -12.57 0.11 -10.98
C PHE A 98 -14.10 0.14 -10.92
N TYR A 99 -14.69 -0.72 -10.09
CA TYR A 99 -16.14 -0.70 -9.84
C TYR A 99 -16.60 0.60 -9.18
N ALA A 100 -15.86 1.12 -8.21
CA ALA A 100 -16.17 2.42 -7.60
C ALA A 100 -16.10 3.57 -8.61
N VAL A 101 -15.13 3.56 -9.52
CA VAL A 101 -15.03 4.54 -10.61
C VAL A 101 -16.19 4.38 -11.59
N ALA A 102 -16.47 3.16 -12.05
CA ALA A 102 -17.52 2.88 -13.02
C ALA A 102 -18.91 3.27 -12.49
N SER A 103 -19.22 2.98 -11.22
CA SER A 103 -20.47 3.43 -10.60
C SER A 103 -20.57 4.94 -10.47
N LYS A 104 -19.47 5.64 -10.14
CA LYS A 104 -19.45 7.11 -10.10
C LYS A 104 -19.66 7.75 -11.47
N LEU A 105 -19.20 7.10 -12.53
CA LEU A 105 -19.38 7.56 -13.92
C LEU A 105 -20.74 7.17 -14.51
N GLY A 106 -21.58 6.44 -13.76
CA GLY A 106 -22.93 6.05 -14.21
C GLY A 106 -22.99 4.82 -15.10
N PHE A 107 -21.90 4.03 -15.22
CA PHE A 107 -21.87 2.82 -16.05
C PHE A 107 -22.61 1.62 -15.45
N GLY A 108 -23.10 1.72 -14.21
CA GLY A 108 -23.86 0.66 -13.56
C GLY A 108 -23.86 0.77 -12.04
N LYS A 109 -24.73 -0.02 -11.40
CA LYS A 109 -24.75 -0.18 -9.94
C LYS A 109 -23.92 -1.41 -9.57
N PHE A 110 -22.65 -1.18 -9.25
CA PHE A 110 -21.73 -2.23 -8.81
C PHE A 110 -21.70 -2.32 -7.28
N VAL A 111 -21.47 -3.52 -6.76
CA VAL A 111 -21.19 -3.71 -5.34
C VAL A 111 -19.74 -3.32 -5.09
N ILE A 112 -19.50 -2.42 -4.15
CA ILE A 112 -18.16 -1.95 -3.81
C ILE A 112 -17.76 -2.61 -2.48
N GLU A 113 -16.84 -3.56 -2.56
CA GLU A 113 -16.31 -4.24 -1.38
C GLU A 113 -15.57 -3.24 -0.46
N PRO A 114 -15.72 -3.36 0.88
CA PRO A 114 -15.09 -2.45 1.82
C PRO A 114 -13.56 -2.55 1.77
N LYS A 115 -12.89 -1.41 1.94
CA LYS A 115 -11.41 -1.37 2.00
C LYS A 115 -10.89 -1.97 3.31
N LEU A 116 -11.61 -1.73 4.40
CA LEU A 116 -11.31 -2.29 5.71
C LEU A 116 -11.73 -3.75 5.72
N GLN A 117 -10.80 -4.63 6.08
CA GLN A 117 -11.05 -6.06 6.17
C GLN A 117 -11.64 -6.40 7.54
N GLU A 118 -12.32 -7.54 7.60
CA GLU A 118 -12.81 -8.12 8.85
C GLU A 118 -11.63 -8.53 9.75
N PHE A 119 -11.82 -8.48 11.06
CA PHE A 119 -10.83 -8.95 12.02
C PHE A 119 -10.91 -10.47 12.18
N VAL A 120 -9.75 -11.13 12.17
CA VAL A 120 -9.60 -12.55 12.52
C VAL A 120 -8.59 -12.70 13.64
N PHE A 121 -8.68 -13.81 14.37
CA PHE A 121 -7.81 -14.10 15.49
C PHE A 121 -6.75 -15.15 15.12
N VAL A 122 -5.48 -14.73 15.04
CA VAL A 122 -4.35 -15.59 14.66
C VAL A 122 -3.02 -15.14 15.31
N PRO A 123 -2.55 -15.78 16.37
CA PRO A 123 -3.14 -15.83 17.73
C PRO A 123 -3.39 -14.44 18.37
N ILE A 124 -3.31 -13.35 17.61
CA ILE A 124 -3.67 -11.98 17.98
C ILE A 124 -4.71 -11.48 16.97
N GLN A 125 -5.63 -10.60 17.38
CA GLN A 125 -6.59 -10.01 16.43
C GLN A 125 -5.88 -9.15 15.39
N THR A 126 -6.22 -9.37 14.12
CA THR A 126 -5.64 -8.65 12.98
C THR A 126 -6.67 -8.52 11.86
N ASN A 127 -6.54 -7.48 11.03
CA ASN A 127 -7.40 -7.23 9.87
C ASN A 127 -6.59 -7.05 8.58
N VAL A 128 -5.43 -7.67 8.52
CA VAL A 128 -4.49 -7.61 7.40
C VAL A 128 -4.09 -9.02 6.99
N TYR A 129 -3.94 -9.23 5.69
CA TYR A 129 -3.96 -10.57 5.09
C TYR A 129 -2.98 -10.72 3.91
N THR A 130 -1.90 -9.93 3.88
CA THR A 130 -0.96 -9.83 2.75
C THR A 130 -1.56 -9.23 1.47
N VAL A 131 -0.71 -9.01 0.47
CA VAL A 131 -1.09 -8.58 -0.88
C VAL A 131 -1.95 -9.61 -1.63
N PHE A 132 -1.89 -10.89 -1.26
CA PHE A 132 -2.51 -11.96 -2.03
C PHE A 132 -4.02 -12.09 -1.80
N GLN A 133 -4.52 -11.57 -0.66
CA GLN A 133 -5.90 -11.77 -0.20
C GLN A 133 -6.97 -11.52 -1.28
N PRO A 134 -7.07 -10.33 -1.93
CA PRO A 134 -8.16 -10.07 -2.86
C PRO A 134 -8.10 -10.98 -4.11
N PHE A 135 -6.90 -11.29 -4.59
CA PHE A 135 -6.71 -12.15 -5.77
C PHE A 135 -7.07 -13.60 -5.46
N PHE A 136 -6.72 -14.06 -4.25
CA PHE A 136 -7.10 -15.38 -3.81
C PHE A 136 -8.60 -15.48 -3.57
N GLN A 137 -9.20 -14.50 -2.89
CA GLN A 137 -10.65 -14.52 -2.62
C GLN A 137 -11.48 -14.53 -3.90
N ASP A 138 -11.04 -13.87 -4.97
CA ASP A 138 -11.81 -13.82 -6.21
C ASP A 138 -11.48 -14.95 -7.20
N PHE A 139 -10.24 -15.48 -7.20
CA PHE A 139 -9.76 -16.35 -8.28
C PHE A 139 -8.82 -17.49 -7.81
N GLY A 140 -8.72 -17.71 -6.50
CA GLY A 140 -7.84 -18.69 -5.90
C GLY A 140 -6.36 -18.48 -6.22
N TYR A 141 -5.57 -19.56 -6.15
CA TYR A 141 -4.13 -19.51 -6.44
C TYR A 141 -3.81 -19.11 -7.89
N LYS A 142 -4.72 -19.37 -8.84
CA LYS A 142 -4.55 -18.93 -10.24
C LYS A 142 -4.57 -17.41 -10.35
N GLY A 143 -5.48 -16.76 -9.63
CA GLY A 143 -5.49 -15.30 -9.47
C GLY A 143 -4.19 -14.77 -8.91
N VAL A 144 -3.74 -15.35 -7.80
CA VAL A 144 -2.49 -14.96 -7.15
C VAL A 144 -1.32 -15.02 -8.13
N ALA A 145 -1.14 -16.12 -8.85
CA ALA A 145 -0.07 -16.27 -9.84
C ALA A 145 -0.17 -15.24 -10.98
N PHE A 146 -1.38 -15.00 -11.49
CA PHE A 146 -1.63 -14.04 -12.56
C PHE A 146 -1.33 -12.60 -12.12
N PHE A 147 -1.88 -12.16 -11.00
CA PHE A 147 -1.67 -10.79 -10.52
C PHE A 147 -0.26 -10.56 -9.99
N ALA A 148 0.40 -11.57 -9.41
CA ALA A 148 1.82 -11.49 -9.08
C ALA A 148 2.67 -11.24 -10.33
N SER A 149 2.35 -11.90 -11.45
CA SER A 149 3.03 -11.70 -12.73
C SER A 149 2.80 -10.29 -13.30
N ILE A 150 1.56 -9.78 -13.21
CA ILE A 150 1.23 -8.40 -13.59
C ILE A 150 2.02 -7.41 -12.73
N TYR A 151 2.02 -7.58 -11.42
CA TYR A 151 2.67 -6.68 -10.48
C TYR A 151 4.19 -6.67 -10.70
N GLY A 152 4.81 -7.84 -10.83
CA GLY A 152 6.23 -7.97 -11.13
C GLY A 152 6.61 -7.31 -12.46
N THR A 153 5.80 -7.52 -13.51
CA THR A 153 6.04 -6.90 -14.82
C THR A 153 5.91 -5.38 -14.76
N PHE A 154 4.84 -4.87 -14.15
CA PHE A 154 4.59 -3.44 -14.00
C PHE A 154 5.69 -2.74 -13.19
N THR A 155 6.02 -3.28 -12.02
CA THR A 155 7.04 -2.68 -11.14
C THR A 155 8.44 -2.81 -11.74
N GLY A 156 8.76 -3.91 -12.42
CA GLY A 156 10.00 -4.10 -13.17
C GLY A 156 10.15 -3.15 -14.35
N TRP A 157 9.06 -2.90 -15.09
CA TRP A 157 9.02 -1.88 -16.14
C TRP A 157 9.25 -0.48 -15.56
N LEU A 158 8.55 -0.11 -14.48
CA LEU A 158 8.69 1.20 -13.86
C LEU A 158 10.10 1.42 -13.30
N TYR A 159 10.71 0.39 -12.70
CA TYR A 159 12.10 0.42 -12.25
C TYR A 159 13.07 0.74 -13.41
N LYS A 160 12.92 0.06 -14.56
CA LYS A 160 13.76 0.33 -15.75
C LYS A 160 13.61 1.78 -16.20
N GLN A 161 12.39 2.31 -16.25
CA GLN A 161 12.14 3.71 -16.63
C GLN A 161 12.77 4.70 -15.64
N ALA A 162 12.69 4.41 -14.34
CA ALA A 162 13.34 5.22 -13.30
C ALA A 162 14.86 5.21 -13.44
N LYS A 163 15.46 4.04 -13.71
CA LYS A 163 16.90 3.87 -13.94
C LYS A 163 17.39 4.61 -15.18
N ASN A 164 16.60 4.62 -16.26
CA ASN A 164 16.90 5.29 -17.52
C ASN A 164 16.78 6.83 -17.46
N GLY A 165 16.53 7.41 -16.28
CA GLY A 165 16.58 8.85 -16.08
C GLY A 165 15.22 9.57 -16.10
N GLY A 166 14.10 8.86 -16.31
CA GLY A 166 12.77 9.46 -16.29
C GLY A 166 12.45 10.09 -14.94
N ALA A 167 12.32 11.42 -14.88
CA ALA A 167 12.09 12.14 -13.62
C ALA A 167 10.75 11.73 -12.96
N ILE A 168 9.66 11.70 -13.74
CA ILE A 168 8.34 11.23 -13.27
C ILE A 168 8.44 9.76 -12.82
N SER A 169 9.10 8.92 -13.61
CA SER A 169 9.27 7.49 -13.28
C SER A 169 10.04 7.27 -11.98
N LYS A 170 11.04 8.11 -11.65
CA LYS A 170 11.74 8.05 -10.36
C LYS A 170 10.84 8.38 -9.19
N CYS A 171 10.03 9.44 -9.31
CA CYS A 171 9.07 9.82 -8.27
C CYS A 171 8.01 8.73 -8.08
N MET A 172 7.43 8.21 -9.17
CA MET A 172 6.47 7.11 -9.13
C MET A 172 7.07 5.83 -8.56
N TYR A 173 8.30 5.48 -8.98
CA TYR A 173 8.96 4.27 -8.49
C TYR A 173 9.24 4.33 -7.00
N THR A 174 9.61 5.50 -6.47
CA THR A 174 9.81 5.69 -5.02
C THR A 174 8.55 5.33 -4.22
N TYR A 175 7.38 5.79 -4.67
CA TYR A 175 6.11 5.43 -4.04
C TYR A 175 5.79 3.94 -4.17
N ILE A 176 6.06 3.35 -5.33
CA ILE A 176 5.84 1.92 -5.56
C ILE A 176 6.75 1.07 -4.65
N VAL A 177 7.97 1.51 -4.34
CA VAL A 177 8.87 0.80 -3.41
C VAL A 177 8.25 0.68 -2.01
N GLU A 178 7.58 1.72 -1.51
CA GLU A 178 6.84 1.64 -0.24
C GLU A 178 5.77 0.54 -0.30
N ILE A 179 4.98 0.52 -1.36
CA ILE A 179 3.93 -0.51 -1.57
C ILE A 179 4.56 -1.90 -1.62
N LEU A 180 5.68 -2.07 -2.33
CA LEU A 180 6.40 -3.35 -2.43
C LEU A 180 6.90 -3.83 -1.06
N ILE A 181 7.47 -2.92 -0.26
CA ILE A 181 7.93 -3.26 1.10
C ILE A 181 6.76 -3.71 1.97
N LEU A 182 5.59 -3.09 1.84
CA LEU A 182 4.39 -3.38 2.64
C LEU A 182 3.51 -4.52 2.07
N GLN A 183 3.96 -5.26 1.05
CA GLN A 183 3.17 -6.36 0.46
C GLN A 183 2.91 -7.51 1.43
N PHE A 184 3.78 -7.73 2.42
CA PHE A 184 3.53 -8.72 3.45
C PHE A 184 2.35 -8.33 4.35
N PHE A 185 1.98 -7.05 4.40
CA PHE A 185 0.92 -6.54 5.26
C PHE A 185 -0.43 -6.54 4.55
N GLN A 186 -0.55 -5.86 3.41
CA GLN A 186 -1.82 -5.69 2.71
C GLN A 186 -1.62 -5.37 1.23
N GLU A 187 -2.63 -5.67 0.41
CA GLU A 187 -2.71 -5.19 -0.97
C GLU A 187 -2.88 -3.67 -0.99
N ASN A 188 -1.81 -2.93 -1.23
CA ASN A 188 -1.81 -1.46 -1.22
C ASN A 188 -1.74 -0.82 -2.62
N LEU A 189 -1.46 -1.59 -3.67
CA LEU A 189 -1.29 -1.07 -5.02
C LEU A 189 -2.64 -0.70 -5.62
N ILE A 190 -3.60 -1.63 -5.67
CA ILE A 190 -4.95 -1.36 -6.19
C ILE A 190 -5.69 -0.42 -5.25
N LEU A 191 -5.59 -0.63 -3.94
CA LEU A 191 -6.23 0.26 -2.95
C LEU A 191 -5.81 1.73 -3.09
N SER A 192 -4.59 1.96 -3.58
CA SER A 192 -4.01 3.30 -3.76
C SER A 192 -3.96 3.76 -5.22
N LEU A 193 -4.66 3.10 -6.16
CA LEU A 193 -4.69 3.52 -7.57
C LEU A 193 -5.15 4.97 -7.74
N SER A 194 -6.16 5.41 -6.99
CA SER A 194 -6.59 6.81 -7.02
C SER A 194 -5.44 7.77 -6.69
N LEU A 195 -4.66 7.45 -5.66
CA LEU A 195 -3.53 8.27 -5.23
C LEU A 195 -2.38 8.22 -6.25
N LEU A 196 -2.12 7.04 -6.82
CA LEU A 196 -1.15 6.86 -7.91
C LEU A 196 -1.47 7.74 -9.11
N PHE A 197 -2.74 7.79 -9.54
CA PHE A 197 -3.16 8.66 -10.63
C PHE A 197 -2.99 10.14 -10.28
N GLN A 198 -3.37 10.54 -9.07
CA GLN A 198 -3.19 11.91 -8.61
C GLN A 198 -1.71 12.31 -8.59
N TYR A 199 -0.82 11.45 -8.07
CA TYR A 199 0.62 11.71 -8.09
C TYR A 199 1.20 11.75 -9.50
N LEU A 200 0.75 10.86 -10.39
CA LEU A 200 1.17 10.89 -11.79
C LEU A 200 0.81 12.24 -12.44
N ILE A 201 -0.42 12.72 -12.22
CA ILE A 201 -0.88 14.02 -12.73
C ILE A 201 -0.05 15.17 -12.13
N VAL A 202 0.09 15.20 -10.80
CA VAL A 202 0.85 16.24 -10.09
C VAL A 202 2.32 16.28 -10.52
N PHE A 203 3.01 15.14 -10.56
CA PHE A 203 4.39 15.07 -11.01
C PHE A 203 4.54 15.46 -12.48
N THR A 204 3.56 15.13 -13.32
CA THR A 204 3.58 15.57 -14.72
C THR A 204 3.51 17.09 -14.81
N PHE A 205 2.60 17.75 -14.10
CA PHE A 205 2.49 19.21 -14.14
C PHE A 205 3.67 19.93 -13.50
N ILE A 206 4.18 19.46 -12.35
CA ILE A 206 5.29 20.10 -11.64
C ILE A 206 6.62 19.93 -12.38
N LEU A 207 6.88 18.74 -12.95
CA LEU A 207 8.15 18.43 -13.61
C LEU A 207 8.18 18.82 -15.08
N GLN A 208 7.06 19.30 -15.64
CA GLN A 208 7.02 19.88 -16.97
C GLN A 208 7.82 21.19 -17.01
N LYS A 209 8.92 21.19 -17.76
CA LYS A 209 9.72 22.41 -18.01
C LYS A 209 9.02 23.43 -18.92
N LYS A 210 7.98 23.02 -19.65
CA LYS A 210 7.16 23.87 -20.54
C LYS A 210 5.72 23.37 -20.52
N ILE A 211 4.80 24.12 -19.93
CA ILE A 211 3.37 23.89 -20.07
C ILE A 211 2.91 24.68 -21.29
N LYS A 212 2.62 23.99 -22.41
CA LYS A 212 1.97 24.63 -23.57
C LYS A 212 0.46 24.43 -23.42
N PHE A 213 -0.24 25.46 -22.95
CA PHE A 213 -1.69 25.51 -23.08
C PHE A 213 -2.03 25.77 -24.54
N VAL A 214 -2.37 24.71 -25.28
CA VAL A 214 -2.97 24.88 -26.61
C VAL A 214 -4.46 25.05 -26.39
N VAL A 215 -4.89 26.30 -26.22
CA VAL A 215 -6.29 26.67 -26.39
C VAL A 215 -6.50 26.79 -27.89
N ARG A 216 -7.12 25.78 -28.51
CA ARG A 216 -7.72 25.98 -29.83
C ARG A 216 -9.03 26.73 -29.59
N ALA A 217 -9.01 28.03 -29.90
CA ALA A 217 -10.22 28.83 -30.09
C ALA A 217 -10.89 28.42 -31.41
#